data_AF-A0A8C4RXY6-F1
#
_entry.id   AF-A0A8C4RXY6-F1
#
_cell.length_a   1.000
_cell.length_b   1.000
_cell.length_c   1.000
_cell.angle_alpha   90.00
_cell.angle_beta   90.00
_cell.angle_gamma   90.00
#
_symmetry.space_group_name_H-M   'P 1'
#
loop_
_entity.id
_entity.type
_entity.pdbx_description
1 polymer ?
#
loop_
_entity_poly.entity_id
_entity_poly.type
_entity_poly.pdbx_seq_one_letter_code
_entity_poly.pdbx_strand_id
1 'polypeptide(L)'
;MITASELSFVKIPSKASAKYLAKKFNKSEQYISENILVLDIFFEALNYETIEQKKAYEVAGLLGDIGGQMGLFIGASILTILELFDYLYEVIKHKIYRTLKCQKPHHKNNNDKGVVLSLDDVRRHAPCESLLAPANILPHHPGRGNFEDFTC
;
A
#
# COMPACT_ATOMS: atom_id res chain seq x y z
N MET A 1 14.54 29.55 8.43
CA MET A 1 13.79 30.41 7.52
C MET A 1 14.75 30.90 6.46
N ILE A 2 14.72 30.32 5.26
CA ILE A 2 15.52 30.80 4.13
C ILE A 2 14.67 31.87 3.46
N THR A 3 15.04 33.13 3.60
CA THR A 3 14.35 34.22 2.89
C THR A 3 14.95 34.33 1.51
N ALA A 4 14.26 33.82 0.49
CA ALA A 4 14.58 34.15 -0.89
C ALA A 4 14.17 35.61 -1.14
N SER A 5 15.08 36.41 -1.69
CA SER A 5 14.81 37.79 -2.07
C SER A 5 15.02 37.91 -3.57
N GLU A 6 13.98 38.32 -4.30
CA GLU A 6 14.08 38.64 -5.72
C GLU A 6 14.38 40.14 -5.88
N LEU A 7 15.25 40.48 -6.83
CA LEU A 7 15.63 41.86 -7.12
C LEU A 7 15.33 42.17 -8.59
N SER A 8 14.64 43.29 -8.84
CA SER A 8 14.43 43.84 -10.18
C SER A 8 15.06 45.23 -10.29
N PHE A 9 15.70 45.51 -11.44
CA PHE A 9 16.41 46.76 -11.67
C PHE A 9 15.84 47.48 -12.89
N VAL A 10 15.64 48.78 -12.77
CA VAL A 10 15.27 49.67 -13.87
C VAL A 10 16.28 50.82 -13.94
N LYS A 11 16.62 51.22 -15.17
CA LYS A 11 17.55 52.33 -15.40
C LYS A 11 16.91 53.66 -14.97
N ILE A 12 17.50 54.29 -13.96
CA ILE A 12 17.15 55.63 -13.48
C ILE A 12 18.40 56.51 -13.56
N PRO A 13 18.30 57.81 -13.90
CA PRO A 13 17.12 58.54 -14.37
C PRO A 13 16.88 58.41 -15.88
N SER A 14 15.64 58.70 -16.31
CA SER A 14 15.31 58.85 -17.73
C SER A 14 15.89 60.15 -18.30
N LYS A 15 16.13 60.23 -19.62
CA LYS A 15 16.70 61.44 -20.27
C LYS A 15 15.90 62.73 -19.96
N ALA A 16 14.58 62.61 -19.81
CA ALA A 16 13.72 63.74 -19.45
C ALA A 16 13.85 64.13 -17.97
N SER A 17 13.92 63.16 -17.06
CA SER A 17 14.03 63.41 -15.62
C SER A 17 15.44 63.82 -15.19
N ALA A 18 16.49 63.36 -15.87
CA ALA A 18 17.88 63.71 -15.59
C ALA A 18 18.12 65.23 -15.62
N LYS A 19 17.56 65.93 -16.62
CA LYS A 19 17.60 67.40 -16.74
C LYS A 19 16.95 68.11 -15.56
N TYR A 20 15.81 67.61 -15.11
CA TYR A 20 15.10 68.17 -13.97
C TYR A 20 15.87 67.95 -12.67
N LEU A 21 16.38 66.73 -12.44
CA LEU A 21 17.17 66.41 -11.26
C LEU A 21 18.49 67.19 -11.22
N ALA A 22 19.19 67.32 -12.35
CA ALA A 22 20.41 68.12 -12.46
C ALA A 22 20.17 69.58 -12.04
N LYS A 23 19.09 70.19 -12.52
CA LYS A 23 18.71 71.57 -12.17
C LYS A 23 18.26 71.71 -10.72
N LYS A 24 17.55 70.71 -10.16
CA LYS A 24 17.06 70.73 -8.78
C LYS A 24 18.17 70.55 -7.75
N PHE A 25 19.13 69.66 -8.03
CA PHE A 25 20.24 69.36 -7.13
C PHE A 25 21.50 70.18 -7.41
N ASN A 26 21.46 71.05 -8.43
CA ASN A 26 22.59 71.87 -8.89
C ASN A 26 23.86 71.04 -9.14
N LYS A 27 23.69 69.90 -9.81
CA LYS A 27 24.76 68.96 -10.20
C LYS A 27 24.68 68.67 -11.69
N SER A 28 25.78 68.21 -12.28
CA SER A 28 25.79 67.80 -13.69
C SER A 28 24.87 66.59 -13.91
N GLU A 29 24.29 66.46 -15.09
CA GLU A 29 23.46 65.30 -15.47
C GLU A 29 24.20 63.97 -15.26
N GLN A 30 25.51 63.98 -15.51
CA GLN A 30 26.39 62.83 -15.35
C GLN A 30 26.57 62.43 -13.88
N TYR A 31 26.71 63.40 -12.98
CA TYR A 31 26.77 63.14 -11.53
C TYR A 31 25.46 62.53 -11.03
N ILE A 32 24.32 63.01 -11.54
CA ILE A 32 23.00 62.49 -11.19
C ILE A 32 22.81 61.05 -11.68
N SER A 33 23.32 60.69 -12.86
CA SER A 33 23.22 59.31 -13.36
C SER A 33 24.12 58.31 -12.64
N GLU A 34 25.24 58.76 -12.07
CA GLU A 34 26.23 57.89 -11.43
C GLU A 34 26.01 57.72 -9.92
N ASN A 35 25.35 58.68 -9.26
CA ASN A 35 25.24 58.73 -7.80
C ASN A 35 23.81 58.57 -7.26
N ILE A 36 22.77 58.60 -8.11
CA ILE A 36 21.39 58.40 -7.65
C ILE A 36 21.00 56.93 -7.73
N LEU A 37 20.47 56.43 -6.62
CA LEU A 37 19.86 55.11 -6.48
C LEU A 37 18.46 55.27 -5.87
N VAL A 38 17.50 54.50 -6.38
CA VAL A 38 16.15 54.36 -5.80
C VAL A 38 15.98 52.89 -5.44
N LEU A 39 15.56 52.63 -4.20
CA LEU A 39 15.34 51.30 -3.67
C LEU A 39 13.91 51.22 -3.13
N ASP A 40 13.08 50.41 -3.77
CA ASP A 40 11.73 50.13 -3.30
C ASP A 40 11.64 48.67 -2.85
N ILE A 41 11.32 48.44 -1.58
CA ILE A 41 11.23 47.12 -0.96
C ILE A 41 9.74 46.78 -0.78
N PHE A 42 9.31 45.66 -1.38
CA PHE A 42 7.93 45.19 -1.29
C PHE A 42 7.87 43.71 -0.95
N PHE A 43 6.80 43.30 -0.27
CA PHE A 43 6.48 41.90 -0.05
C PHE A 43 5.53 41.43 -1.16
N GLU A 44 5.93 40.44 -1.95
CA GLU A 44 5.17 39.94 -3.11
C GLU A 44 3.81 39.35 -2.70
N ALA A 45 3.75 38.68 -1.56
CA ALA A 45 2.52 38.32 -0.87
C ALA A 45 2.78 38.30 0.65
N LEU A 46 1.77 38.63 1.47
CA LEU A 46 1.75 38.40 2.93
C LEU A 46 1.76 36.89 3.31
N ASN A 47 2.09 36.03 2.36
CA ASN A 47 2.10 34.59 2.50
C ASN A 47 3.48 34.16 3.01
N TYR A 48 3.61 34.13 4.34
CA TYR A 48 4.77 33.54 4.99
C TYR A 48 4.79 32.04 4.69
N GLU A 49 5.75 31.60 3.87
CA GLU A 49 5.93 30.18 3.58
C GLU A 49 6.75 29.54 4.72
N THR A 50 6.04 28.93 5.68
CA THR A 50 6.65 28.16 6.76
C THR A 50 7.13 26.81 6.24
N ILE A 51 8.44 26.67 6.03
CA ILE A 51 9.08 25.37 5.78
C ILE A 51 9.25 24.63 7.12
N GLU A 52 8.27 23.78 7.46
CA GLU A 52 8.36 22.89 8.63
C GLU A 52 9.06 21.58 8.27
N GLN A 53 10.11 21.23 9.01
CA GLN A 53 10.74 19.91 8.92
C GLN A 53 9.90 18.90 9.69
N LYS A 54 9.05 18.16 8.98
CA LYS A 54 8.33 17.02 9.56
C LYS A 54 9.26 15.81 9.61
N LYS A 55 9.35 15.17 10.79
CA LYS A 55 10.14 13.95 10.96
C LYS A 55 9.55 12.86 10.06
N ALA A 56 10.35 12.32 9.14
CA ALA A 56 9.89 11.30 8.20
C ALA A 56 9.46 9.98 8.88
N TYR A 57 9.87 9.77 10.14
CA TYR A 57 9.55 8.56 10.88
C TYR A 57 9.38 8.85 12.37
N GLU A 58 8.15 8.72 12.86
CA GLU A 58 7.82 8.89 14.28
C GLU A 58 7.95 7.57 15.04
N VAL A 59 8.06 7.66 16.38
CA VAL A 59 8.10 6.46 17.25
C VAL A 59 6.85 5.60 17.04
N ALA A 60 5.70 6.22 16.77
CA ALA A 60 4.47 5.53 16.42
C ALA A 60 4.60 4.69 15.13
N GLY A 61 5.28 5.21 14.09
CA GLY A 61 5.56 4.48 12.86
C GLY A 61 6.45 3.26 13.09
N LEU A 62 7.50 3.42 13.89
CA LEU A 62 8.41 2.32 14.26
C LEU A 62 7.69 1.19 14.98
N LEU A 63 6.86 1.53 15.97
CA LEU A 63 6.08 0.55 16.72
C LEU A 63 5.01 -0.10 15.85
N GLY A 64 4.45 0.63 14.88
CA GLY A 64 3.52 0.11 13.89
C GLY A 64 4.13 -0.98 13.02
N ASP A 65 5.34 -0.76 12.50
CA ASP A 65 6.01 -1.73 11.63
C ASP A 65 6.44 -2.99 12.39
N ILE A 66 6.96 -2.83 13.62
CA ILE A 66 7.34 -3.95 14.48
C ILE A 66 6.08 -4.74 14.90
N GLY A 67 5.05 -4.04 15.37
CA GLY A 67 3.79 -4.66 15.80
C GLY A 67 3.05 -5.34 14.66
N GLY A 68 3.07 -4.77 13.46
CA GLY A 68 2.44 -5.32 12.27
C GLY A 68 3.04 -6.64 11.84
N GLN A 69 4.38 -6.73 11.72
CA GLN A 69 5.03 -7.98 11.35
C GLN A 69 4.87 -9.06 12.43
N MET A 70 5.08 -8.71 13.70
CA MET A 70 4.91 -9.66 14.81
C MET A 70 3.46 -10.13 14.94
N GLY A 71 2.50 -9.23 14.76
CA GLY A 71 1.08 -9.54 14.76
C GLY A 71 0.68 -10.47 13.62
N LEU A 72 1.26 -10.30 12.42
CA LEU A 72 1.01 -11.19 11.29
C LEU A 72 1.52 -12.61 11.55
N PHE A 73 2.74 -12.75 12.08
CA PHE A 73 3.31 -14.05 12.44
C PHE A 73 2.48 -14.77 13.52
N ILE A 74 2.07 -14.04 14.57
CA ILE A 74 1.23 -14.60 15.63
C ILE A 74 -0.16 -14.95 15.09
N GLY A 75 -0.78 -14.06 14.30
CA GLY A 75 -2.09 -14.30 13.71
C GLY A 75 -2.12 -15.53 12.81
N ALA A 76 -1.10 -15.68 11.94
CA ALA A 76 -0.96 -16.87 11.10
C ALA A 76 -0.83 -18.16 11.93
N SER A 77 -0.02 -18.14 12.99
CA SER A 77 0.16 -19.29 13.88
C SER A 77 -1.13 -19.70 14.61
N ILE A 78 -1.94 -18.73 15.02
CA ILE A 78 -3.24 -18.99 15.67
C ILE A 78 -4.21 -19.63 14.67
N LEU A 79 -4.27 -19.14 13.43
CA LEU A 79 -5.10 -19.76 12.38
C LEU A 79 -4.70 -21.22 12.14
N THR A 80 -3.39 -21.52 12.15
CA THR A 80 -2.90 -22.90 12.00
C THR A 80 -3.35 -23.80 13.16
N ILE A 81 -3.34 -23.28 14.39
CA ILE A 81 -3.82 -24.02 15.56
C ILE A 81 -5.32 -24.29 15.46
N LEU A 82 -6.12 -23.29 15.05
CA LEU A 82 -7.56 -23.45 14.85
C LEU A 82 -7.88 -24.49 13.77
N GLU A 83 -7.16 -24.48 12.66
CA GLU A 83 -7.30 -25.47 11.59
C GLU A 83 -7.02 -26.90 12.08
N LEU A 84 -6.00 -27.08 12.92
CA LEU A 84 -5.69 -28.37 13.52
C LEU A 84 -6.83 -28.88 14.42
N PHE A 85 -7.45 -27.99 15.20
CA PHE A 85 -8.60 -28.35 16.04
C PHE A 85 -9.83 -28.73 15.22
N ASP A 86 -10.15 -27.97 14.17
CA ASP A 86 -11.27 -28.28 13.26
C ASP A 86 -11.07 -29.63 12.57
N TYR A 87 -9.86 -29.90 12.08
CA TYR A 87 -9.51 -31.19 11.49
C TYR A 87 -9.66 -32.34 12.49
N LEU A 88 -9.14 -32.17 13.71
CA LEU A 88 -9.21 -33.20 14.74
C LEU A 88 -10.66 -33.49 15.15
N TYR A 89 -11.49 -32.46 15.28
CA TYR A 89 -12.91 -32.60 15.60
C TYR A 89 -13.65 -33.44 14.53
N GLU A 90 -13.44 -33.13 13.25
CA GLU A 90 -14.10 -33.87 12.17
C GLU A 90 -13.62 -35.33 12.08
N VAL A 91 -12.33 -35.58 12.34
CA VAL A 91 -11.77 -36.94 12.41
C VAL A 91 -12.37 -37.76 13.57
N ILE A 92 -12.43 -37.17 14.77
CA ILE A 92 -13.02 -37.83 15.95
C ILE A 92 -14.49 -38.13 15.69
N LYS A 93 -15.23 -37.14 15.19
CA LYS A 93 -16.63 -37.28 14.81
C LYS A 93 -16.82 -38.42 13.80
N HIS A 94 -16.05 -38.44 12.71
CA HIS A 94 -16.13 -39.49 11.70
C HIS A 94 -15.81 -40.88 12.27
N LYS A 95 -14.80 -40.99 13.14
CA LYS A 95 -14.46 -42.24 13.85
C LYS A 95 -15.60 -42.72 14.76
N ILE A 96 -16.22 -41.81 15.53
CA ILE A 96 -17.35 -42.12 16.41
C ILE A 96 -18.55 -42.57 15.57
N TYR A 97 -18.95 -41.81 14.54
CA TYR A 97 -20.05 -42.16 13.64
C TYR A 97 -19.82 -43.51 12.96
N ARG A 98 -18.59 -43.83 12.53
CA ARG A 98 -18.27 -45.14 11.93
C ARG A 98 -18.35 -46.28 12.94
N THR A 99 -17.88 -46.06 14.16
CA THR A 99 -17.90 -47.07 15.23
C THR A 99 -19.34 -47.37 15.67
N LEU A 100 -20.20 -46.34 15.72
CA LEU A 100 -21.63 -46.50 16.01
C LEU A 100 -22.40 -47.19 14.86
N LYS A 101 -22.01 -46.98 13.59
CA LYS A 101 -22.73 -47.53 12.42
C LYS A 101 -22.33 -48.98 12.07
N CYS A 102 -21.15 -49.46 12.46
CA CYS A 102 -20.74 -50.87 12.28
C CYS A 102 -21.33 -51.84 13.32
N GLN A 103 -22.16 -51.35 14.26
CA GLN A 103 -22.85 -52.18 15.24
C GLN A 103 -24.23 -52.67 14.75
N LYS A 104 -24.41 -52.91 13.44
CA LYS A 104 -25.52 -53.75 12.97
C LYS A 104 -25.01 -55.21 12.88
N PRO A 105 -25.41 -56.10 13.80
CA PRO A 105 -25.06 -57.51 13.69
C PRO A 105 -25.72 -58.10 12.43
N HIS A 106 -24.92 -58.82 11.65
CA HIS A 106 -25.38 -59.67 10.57
C HIS A 106 -26.22 -60.82 11.16
N HIS A 107 -27.54 -60.67 11.23
CA HIS A 107 -28.46 -61.76 11.54
C HIS A 107 -29.11 -62.26 10.25
N LYS A 108 -28.64 -63.40 9.76
CA LYS A 108 -29.24 -64.16 8.65
C LYS A 108 -30.48 -64.85 9.20
N ASN A 109 -31.67 -64.57 8.65
CA ASN A 109 -32.81 -65.48 8.77
C ASN A 109 -33.61 -65.52 7.47
N ASN A 110 -33.92 -66.75 7.04
CA ASN A 110 -34.71 -67.07 5.86
C ASN A 110 -36.21 -66.86 6.14
N ASN A 111 -36.93 -66.59 5.05
CA ASN A 111 -38.37 -66.65 4.83
C ASN A 111 -39.14 -65.31 4.80
N ASP A 112 -39.83 -65.17 3.67
CA ASP A 112 -40.96 -64.30 3.33
C ASP A 112 -40.74 -62.81 2.99
N LYS A 113 -40.94 -62.53 1.70
CA LYS A 113 -41.88 -61.55 1.10
C LYS A 113 -42.23 -60.34 1.97
N GLY A 114 -41.94 -59.13 1.48
CA GLY A 114 -42.66 -57.95 1.93
C GLY A 114 -41.99 -56.64 1.58
N VAL A 115 -42.65 -55.88 0.71
CA VAL A 115 -42.56 -54.43 0.54
C VAL A 115 -42.05 -53.70 1.77
N VAL A 116 -40.96 -52.93 1.63
CA VAL A 116 -40.85 -51.56 2.16
C VAL A 116 -39.70 -50.82 1.45
N LEU A 117 -40.06 -49.72 0.81
CA LEU A 117 -39.18 -48.75 0.18
C LEU A 117 -38.34 -48.07 1.27
N SER A 118 -37.02 -48.30 1.29
CA SER A 118 -36.11 -47.41 2.01
C SER A 118 -35.56 -46.38 1.03
N LEU A 119 -36.33 -45.29 0.90
CA LEU A 119 -35.97 -44.10 0.15
C LEU A 119 -35.00 -43.28 1.04
N ASP A 120 -33.70 -43.61 1.00
CA ASP A 120 -32.64 -42.82 1.64
C ASP A 120 -31.38 -42.74 0.76
N ASP A 121 -31.54 -42.81 -0.57
CA ASP A 121 -30.45 -42.65 -1.56
C ASP A 121 -30.54 -41.35 -2.38
N VAL A 122 -31.36 -40.38 -1.95
CA VAL A 122 -31.55 -39.11 -2.66
C VAL A 122 -31.18 -37.93 -1.77
N ARG A 123 -29.90 -37.76 -1.42
CA ARG A 123 -29.37 -36.41 -1.10
C ARG A 123 -27.85 -36.26 -1.04
N ARG A 124 -27.04 -36.84 -1.93
CA ARG A 124 -25.66 -36.32 -2.17
C ARG A 124 -25.23 -36.49 -3.62
N HIS A 125 -25.96 -35.88 -4.55
CA HIS A 125 -25.45 -35.58 -5.89
C HIS A 125 -25.70 -34.11 -6.22
N ALA A 126 -24.65 -33.29 -6.11
CA ALA A 126 -24.20 -32.29 -7.08
C ALA A 126 -23.21 -31.30 -6.43
N PRO A 127 -22.16 -30.83 -7.12
CA PRO A 127 -21.33 -31.51 -8.11
C PRO A 127 -19.84 -31.51 -7.72
N CYS A 128 -19.11 -32.49 -8.25
CA CYS A 128 -17.66 -32.59 -8.22
C CYS A 128 -17.02 -31.40 -8.94
N GLU A 129 -15.97 -30.84 -8.34
CA GLU A 129 -14.98 -30.03 -9.02
C GLU A 129 -14.49 -30.75 -10.28
N SER A 130 -14.49 -30.06 -11.40
CA SER A 130 -13.74 -30.44 -12.59
C SER A 130 -12.91 -29.25 -13.03
N LEU A 131 -11.73 -29.09 -12.43
CA LEU A 131 -10.60 -28.47 -13.11
C LEU A 131 -9.36 -29.34 -12.90
N LEU A 132 -9.11 -30.12 -13.94
CA LEU A 132 -7.91 -30.85 -14.31
C LEU A 132 -6.60 -30.37 -13.67
N ALA A 133 -5.90 -31.31 -13.04
CA ALA A 133 -4.50 -31.63 -13.34
C ALA A 133 -4.41 -33.17 -13.40
N PRO A 134 -3.51 -33.83 -14.16
CA PRO A 134 -2.14 -33.39 -14.45
C PRO A 134 -1.61 -33.76 -15.87
N ALA A 135 -0.48 -33.16 -16.27
CA ALA A 135 0.48 -33.85 -17.15
C ALA A 135 1.85 -33.17 -17.08
N ASN A 136 2.83 -33.95 -16.61
CA ASN A 136 4.26 -33.72 -16.87
C ASN A 136 4.50 -33.36 -18.33
N ILE A 137 5.33 -32.35 -18.59
CA ILE A 137 6.38 -32.36 -19.63
C ILE A 137 7.39 -31.26 -19.24
N LEU A 138 8.59 -31.70 -18.89
CA LEU A 138 9.82 -30.92 -18.91
C LEU A 138 10.24 -30.76 -20.39
N PRO A 139 10.80 -29.63 -20.81
CA PRO A 139 12.24 -29.67 -21.11
C PRO A 139 13.02 -28.38 -20.75
N HIS A 140 14.24 -28.63 -20.25
CA HIS A 140 15.52 -28.00 -20.64
C HIS A 140 15.80 -26.50 -20.35
N HIS A 141 16.79 -26.30 -19.46
CA HIS A 141 17.63 -25.12 -19.15
C HIS A 141 18.20 -24.33 -20.37
N PRO A 142 19.00 -23.24 -20.15
CA PRO A 142 18.91 -22.11 -19.21
C PRO A 142 19.20 -20.74 -19.92
N GLY A 143 19.00 -19.60 -19.25
CA GLY A 143 19.72 -18.39 -19.66
C GLY A 143 19.17 -17.04 -19.21
N ARG A 144 19.97 -16.34 -18.40
CA ARG A 144 20.33 -14.91 -18.58
C ARG A 144 19.16 -13.91 -18.42
N GLY A 145 19.08 -13.07 -17.41
CA GLY A 145 20.09 -12.49 -16.52
C GLY A 145 19.58 -11.08 -16.18
N ASN A 146 19.77 -10.70 -14.92
CA ASN A 146 19.89 -9.34 -14.40
C ASN A 146 18.94 -8.22 -14.88
N PHE A 147 18.41 -7.56 -13.83
CA PHE A 147 18.37 -6.10 -13.68
C PHE A 147 17.17 -5.38 -14.28
N GLU A 148 16.19 -5.14 -13.41
CA GLU A 148 15.25 -4.05 -13.56
C GLU A 148 15.21 -3.28 -12.24
N ASP A 149 16.30 -2.54 -11.99
CA ASP A 149 16.26 -1.30 -11.22
C ASP A 149 15.96 -0.14 -12.17
N PHE A 150 15.32 0.89 -11.60
CA PHE A 150 14.95 2.21 -12.14
C PHE A 150 13.61 2.28 -12.90
N THR A 151 12.73 3.26 -12.74
CA THR A 151 12.33 4.27 -11.72
C THR A 151 11.18 5.05 -12.41
N CYS A 152 10.49 5.88 -11.63
CA CYS A 152 9.83 7.14 -12.01
C CYS A 152 10.31 7.83 -13.30
#